data_AF-A0A803TQR0-F1
#
_entry.id   AF-A0A803TQR0-F1
#
_cell.length_a   1.000
_cell.length_b   1.000
_cell.length_c   1.000
_cell.angle_alpha   90.00
_cell.angle_beta   90.00
_cell.angle_gamma   90.00
#
_symmetry.space_group_name_H-M   'P 1'
#
loop_
_entity.id
_entity.type
_entity.pdbx_description
1 polymer ?
#
loop_
_entity_poly.entity_id
_entity_poly.type
_entity_poly.pdbx_seq_one_letter_code
_entity_poly.pdbx_strand_id
1 'polypeptide(L)'
;MAQKGPLSEDEKFLFVDKDPLGGTVAQADWSAKRLVWVPSEKHGFEAASVKEEKGEEVLVELAENGRKATFAKDDIQKMNPPKFSKVEDMAELTCLNEASVLHNLRERYFSGLIYPFF
;
A
#
# COMPACT_ATOMS: atom_id res chain seq x y z
N MET A 1 5.61 15.79 28.99
CA MET A 1 5.52 15.06 27.72
C MET A 1 6.80 14.25 27.59
N ALA A 2 6.75 12.93 27.79
CA ALA A 2 7.94 12.09 27.68
C ALA A 2 8.29 11.94 26.20
N GLN A 3 9.51 12.30 25.82
CA GLN A 3 10.05 11.92 24.51
C GLN A 3 10.11 10.38 24.50
N LYS A 4 9.30 9.74 23.66
CA LYS A 4 9.34 8.28 23.49
C LYS A 4 10.71 7.96 22.89
N GLY A 5 11.54 7.26 23.66
CA GLY A 5 12.80 6.73 23.16
C GLY A 5 12.57 5.73 22.01
N PRO A 6 13.63 5.26 21.34
CA PRO A 6 13.52 4.20 20.36
C PRO A 6 12.83 2.96 20.95
N LEU A 7 11.96 2.30 20.17
CA LEU A 7 11.26 1.10 20.60
C LEU A 7 12.27 -0.01 20.93
N SER A 8 12.02 -0.74 22.02
CA SER A 8 12.76 -1.98 22.31
C SER A 8 12.48 -3.06 21.26
N GLU A 9 13.28 -4.14 21.27
CA GLU A 9 13.10 -5.24 20.30
C GLU A 9 11.74 -5.94 20.44
N ASP A 10 11.23 -6.08 21.65
CA ASP A 10 9.92 -6.66 21.93
C ASP A 10 8.76 -5.71 21.54
N GLU A 11 8.94 -4.40 21.75
CA GLU A 11 7.93 -3.39 21.39
C GLU A 11 7.68 -3.31 19.87
N LYS A 12 8.66 -3.65 19.04
CA LYS A 12 8.52 -3.65 17.57
C LYS A 12 7.51 -4.66 17.04
N PHE A 13 7.18 -5.70 17.81
CA PHE A 13 6.15 -6.68 17.47
C PHE A 13 4.73 -6.21 17.79
N LEU A 14 4.58 -5.07 18.48
CA LEU A 14 3.29 -4.50 18.86
C LEU A 14 3.07 -3.11 18.27
N PHE A 15 4.13 -2.32 18.12
CA PHE A 15 4.06 -0.94 17.67
C PHE A 15 4.74 -0.75 16.32
N VAL A 16 4.09 0.03 15.45
CA VAL A 16 4.67 0.45 14.17
C VAL A 16 5.76 1.49 14.43
N ASP A 17 6.97 1.22 13.96
CA ASP A 17 8.04 2.20 13.85
C ASP A 17 7.63 3.29 12.83
N LYS A 18 7.30 4.49 13.33
CA LYS A 18 6.98 5.64 12.49
C LYS A 18 8.27 6.38 12.16
N ASP A 19 8.91 6.03 11.04
CA ASP A 19 10.00 6.83 10.48
C ASP A 19 9.41 8.04 9.72
N PRO A 20 9.64 9.28 10.19
CA PRO A 20 9.05 10.47 9.57
C PRO A 20 9.71 10.87 8.25
N LEU A 21 10.96 10.46 7.96
CA LEU A 21 11.65 10.83 6.72
C LEU A 21 11.20 9.94 5.56
N GLY A 22 11.08 8.62 5.78
CA GLY A 22 10.66 7.67 4.74
C GLY A 22 9.26 7.96 4.18
N GLY A 23 8.37 8.52 5.01
CA GLY A 23 7.02 8.90 4.61
C GLY A 23 6.95 10.00 3.55
N THR A 24 7.90 10.94 3.53
CA THR A 24 7.88 12.09 2.60
C THR A 24 8.23 11.70 1.17
N VAL A 25 9.26 10.87 0.99
CA VAL A 25 9.70 10.37 -0.31
C VAL A 25 8.63 9.44 -0.89
N ALA A 26 8.10 8.52 -0.09
CA ALA A 26 7.03 7.62 -0.50
C ALA A 26 5.77 8.39 -0.92
N GLN A 27 5.39 9.44 -0.19
CA GLN A 27 4.23 10.27 -0.51
C GLN A 27 4.40 11.01 -1.85
N ALA A 28 5.61 11.53 -2.14
CA ALA A 28 5.91 12.17 -3.41
C ALA A 28 5.84 11.17 -4.58
N ASP A 29 6.43 9.99 -4.40
CA ASP A 29 6.40 8.91 -5.41
C ASP A 29 4.97 8.44 -5.71
N TRP A 30 4.16 8.22 -4.67
CA TRP A 30 2.76 7.82 -4.83
C TRP A 30 1.95 8.84 -5.62
N SER A 31 2.13 10.13 -5.29
CA SER A 31 1.43 11.22 -5.97
C SER A 31 1.89 11.38 -7.42
N ALA A 32 3.18 11.23 -7.69
CA ALA A 32 3.74 11.41 -9.03
C ALA A 32 3.35 10.27 -9.99
N LYS A 33 3.25 9.04 -9.48
CA LYS A 33 3.08 7.83 -10.31
C LYS A 33 1.62 7.39 -10.48
N ARG A 34 0.64 8.09 -9.89
CA ARG A 34 -0.78 7.70 -9.94
C ARG A 34 -0.97 6.21 -9.65
N LEU A 35 -0.41 5.75 -8.52
CA LEU A 35 -0.35 4.32 -8.22
C LEU A 35 -1.76 3.73 -7.99
N VAL A 36 -1.94 2.53 -8.52
CA VAL A 36 -3.16 1.72 -8.44
C VAL A 36 -2.79 0.27 -8.16
N TRP A 37 -3.77 -0.51 -7.71
CA TRP A 37 -3.65 -1.96 -7.58
C TRP A 37 -4.25 -2.63 -8.81
N VAL A 38 -3.54 -3.63 -9.33
CA VAL A 38 -4.02 -4.48 -10.43
C VAL A 38 -3.95 -5.96 -10.04
N PRO A 39 -4.78 -6.83 -10.63
CA PRO A 39 -4.76 -8.26 -10.35
C PRO A 39 -3.42 -8.90 -10.71
N SER A 40 -2.96 -9.84 -9.88
CA SER A 40 -1.70 -10.56 -10.06
C SER A 40 -1.85 -12.02 -9.67
N GLU A 41 -1.47 -12.94 -10.54
CA GLU A 41 -1.57 -14.39 -10.26
C GLU A 41 -0.69 -14.84 -9.08
N LYS A 42 0.44 -14.16 -8.85
CA LYS A 42 1.40 -14.52 -7.80
C LYS A 42 1.06 -13.88 -6.46
N HIS A 43 0.63 -12.62 -6.49
CA HIS A 43 0.50 -11.78 -5.31
C HIS A 43 -0.96 -11.46 -4.97
N GLY A 44 -1.94 -11.96 -5.72
CA GLY A 44 -3.33 -11.53 -5.66
C GLY A 44 -3.50 -10.15 -6.31
N PHE A 45 -2.79 -9.15 -5.78
CA PHE A 45 -2.70 -7.80 -6.33
C PHE A 45 -1.26 -7.28 -6.30
N GLU A 46 -0.91 -6.45 -7.27
CA GLU A 46 0.37 -5.77 -7.36
C GLU A 46 0.20 -4.28 -7.69
N ALA A 47 1.18 -3.47 -7.29
CA ALA A 47 1.14 -2.03 -7.53
C ALA A 47 1.53 -1.71 -8.98
N ALA A 48 0.80 -0.80 -9.61
CA ALA A 48 1.08 -0.34 -10.96
C ALA A 48 0.83 1.17 -11.10
N SER A 49 1.50 1.80 -12.06
CA SER A 49 1.36 3.21 -12.39
C SER A 49 0.50 3.36 -13.64
N VAL A 50 -0.56 4.17 -13.59
CA VAL A 50 -1.40 4.45 -14.75
C VAL A 50 -0.61 5.26 -15.78
N LYS A 51 -0.53 4.77 -17.01
CA LYS A 51 0.17 5.44 -18.13
C LYS A 51 -0.79 6.05 -19.12
N GLU A 52 -1.85 5.33 -19.49
CA GLU A 52 -2.84 5.81 -20.46
C GLU A 52 -4.22 5.22 -20.15
N GLU A 53 -5.29 5.98 -20.35
CA GLU A 53 -6.67 5.52 -20.23
C GLU A 53 -7.31 5.56 -21.62
N LYS A 54 -7.72 4.40 -22.15
CA LYS A 54 -8.33 4.24 -23.47
C LYS A 54 -9.74 3.66 -23.33
N GLY A 55 -10.72 4.55 -23.13
CA GLY A 55 -12.12 4.13 -22.98
C GLY A 55 -12.33 3.28 -21.72
N GLU A 56 -12.65 2.00 -21.92
CA GLU A 56 -12.87 1.01 -20.84
C GLU A 56 -11.59 0.28 -20.41
N GLU A 57 -10.49 0.46 -21.13
CA GLU A 57 -9.20 -0.15 -20.80
C GLU A 57 -8.19 0.88 -20.32
N VAL A 58 -7.28 0.46 -19.46
CA VAL A 58 -6.22 1.30 -18.91
C VAL A 58 -4.88 0.59 -19.07
N LEU A 59 -3.94 1.28 -19.69
CA LEU A 59 -2.55 0.85 -19.78
C LEU A 59 -1.83 1.26 -18.50
N VAL A 60 -1.28 0.29 -17.80
CA VAL A 60 -0.49 0.48 -16.59
C VAL A 60 0.93 -0.04 -16.78
N GLU A 61 1.84 0.44 -15.94
CA GLU A 61 3.20 -0.07 -15.82
C GLU A 61 3.38 -0.65 -14.41
N LEU A 62 3.68 -1.95 -14.34
CA LEU A 62 3.86 -2.66 -13.07
C LEU A 62 5.05 -2.08 -12.31
N ALA A 63 4.87 -1.77 -11.03
CA ALA A 63 5.92 -1.16 -10.21
C ALA A 63 7.08 -2.11 -9.91
N GLU A 64 6.84 -3.42 -9.87
CA GLU A 64 7.86 -4.43 -9.53
C GLU A 64 8.88 -4.64 -10.66
N ASN A 65 8.43 -4.70 -11.91
CA ASN A 65 9.25 -5.11 -13.05
C ASN A 65 9.24 -4.14 -14.23
N GLY A 66 8.50 -3.03 -14.15
CA GLY A 66 8.39 -2.02 -15.22
C GLY A 66 7.66 -2.50 -16.47
N ARG A 67 7.07 -3.70 -16.46
CA ARG A 67 6.34 -4.25 -17.60
C ARG A 67 5.02 -3.50 -17.78
N LYS A 68 4.66 -3.24 -19.03
CA LYS A 68 3.37 -2.64 -19.36
C LYS A 68 2.32 -3.71 -19.60
N ALA A 69 1.14 -3.48 -19.04
CA ALA A 69 -0.02 -4.36 -19.18
C ALA A 69 -1.28 -3.51 -19.29
N THR A 70 -2.31 -4.05 -19.95
CA THR A 70 -3.60 -3.41 -20.10
C THR A 70 -4.62 -4.18 -19.28
N PHE A 71 -5.43 -3.46 -18.50
CA PHE A 71 -6.52 -4.02 -17.71
C PHE A 71 -7.81 -3.27 -17.98
N ALA A 72 -8.95 -3.93 -17.74
CA ALA A 72 -10.23 -3.23 -17.72
C ALA A 72 -10.24 -2.24 -16.55
N LYS A 73 -10.89 -1.08 -16.75
CA LYS A 73 -10.96 -0.03 -15.73
C LYS A 73 -11.60 -0.51 -14.43
N ASP A 74 -12.54 -1.45 -14.51
CA ASP A 74 -13.25 -2.02 -13.36
C ASP A 74 -12.39 -3.01 -12.54
N ASP A 75 -11.33 -3.57 -13.14
CA ASP A 75 -10.39 -4.47 -12.45
C ASP A 75 -9.31 -3.69 -11.67
N ILE A 76 -9.21 -2.39 -11.88
CA ILE A 76 -8.20 -1.53 -11.24
C ILE A 76 -8.75 -0.95 -9.95
N GLN A 77 -8.03 -1.16 -8.84
CA GLN A 77 -8.42 -0.64 -7.53
C GLN A 77 -7.54 0.54 -7.12
N LYS A 78 -8.12 1.53 -6.45
CA LYS A 78 -7.38 2.72 -5.97
C LYS A 78 -6.39 2.31 -4.88
N MET A 79 -5.17 2.84 -4.95
CA MET A 79 -4.17 2.62 -3.91
C MET A 79 -4.25 3.70 -2.82
N ASN A 80 -4.26 3.29 -1.56
CA ASN A 80 -4.17 4.22 -0.44
C ASN A 80 -2.80 4.94 -0.42
N PRO A 81 -2.75 6.21 0.03
CA PRO A 81 -1.48 6.89 0.26
C PRO A 81 -0.57 6.14 1.24
N PRO A 82 0.77 6.25 1.13
CA PRO A 82 1.72 5.54 2.00
C PRO A 82 1.58 5.83 3.49
N LYS A 83 0.98 6.96 3.87
CA LYS A 83 0.66 7.26 5.28
C LYS A 83 -0.29 6.24 5.93
N PHE A 84 -1.00 5.44 5.12
CA PHE A 84 -1.90 4.38 5.56
C PHE A 84 -1.24 2.99 5.53
N SER A 85 0.08 2.91 5.40
CA SER A 85 0.79 1.64 5.54
C SER A 85 0.76 1.17 7.00
N LYS A 86 0.44 -0.11 7.22
CA LYS A 86 0.41 -0.79 8.52
C LYS A 86 -0.58 -0.17 9.51
N VAL A 87 -1.70 0.39 9.03
CA VAL A 87 -2.77 0.87 9.92
C VAL A 87 -3.25 -0.24 10.84
N GLU A 88 -3.49 0.11 12.10
CA GLU A 88 -3.96 -0.82 13.11
C GLU A 88 -5.44 -1.16 12.88
N ASP A 89 -6.24 -0.14 12.58
CA ASP A 89 -7.65 -0.26 12.21
C ASP A 89 -7.80 -0.12 10.69
N MET A 90 -8.29 -1.16 10.03
CA MET A 90 -8.50 -1.14 8.59
C MET A 90 -9.65 -0.24 8.13
N ALA A 91 -10.58 0.11 9.02
CA ALA A 91 -11.63 1.08 8.73
C ALA A 91 -11.07 2.49 8.49
N GLU A 92 -9.83 2.77 8.91
CA GLU A 92 -9.16 4.06 8.66
C GLU A 92 -8.64 4.20 7.21
N LEU A 93 -8.62 3.12 6.42
CA LEU A 93 -8.22 3.17 5.02
C LEU A 93 -9.19 4.08 4.22
N THR A 94 -8.63 5.00 3.42
CA THR A 94 -9.45 5.89 2.57
C THR A 94 -10.12 5.11 1.43
N CYS A 95 -9.41 4.14 0.87
CA CYS A 95 -9.90 3.22 -0.15
C CYS A 95 -10.04 1.84 0.49
N LEU A 96 -11.25 1.50 0.92
CA LEU A 96 -11.54 0.18 1.47
C LEU A 96 -11.85 -0.79 0.32
N ASN A 97 -10.79 -1.40 -0.20
CA ASN A 97 -10.87 -2.40 -1.27
C ASN A 97 -10.04 -3.64 -0.91
N GLU A 98 -10.32 -4.74 -1.60
CA GLU A 98 -9.70 -6.04 -1.32
C GLU A 98 -8.16 -5.96 -1.39
N ALA A 99 -7.63 -5.26 -2.39
CA ALA A 99 -6.19 -5.09 -2.54
C ALA A 99 -5.55 -4.33 -1.38
N SER A 100 -6.21 -3.28 -0.87
CA SER A 100 -5.68 -2.46 0.22
C SER A 100 -5.73 -3.20 1.56
N VAL A 101 -6.80 -3.94 1.82
CA VAL A 101 -6.92 -4.81 3.01
C VAL A 101 -5.84 -5.89 2.98
N LEU A 102 -5.69 -6.59 1.85
CA LEU A 102 -4.66 -7.61 1.68
C LEU A 102 -3.25 -7.04 1.85
N HIS A 103 -2.97 -5.86 1.26
CA HIS A 103 -1.68 -5.20 1.37
C HIS A 103 -1.36 -4.82 2.82
N ASN A 104 -2.31 -4.22 3.53
CA ASN A 104 -2.11 -3.84 4.93
C ASN A 104 -1.85 -5.07 5.82
N LEU A 105 -2.63 -6.13 5.64
CA LEU A 105 -2.44 -7.41 6.33
C LEU A 105 -1.06 -8.01 6.07
N ARG A 106 -0.64 -8.04 4.80
CA ARG A 106 0.68 -8.56 4.39
C ARG A 106 1.82 -7.78 5.04
N GLU A 107 1.80 -6.45 4.95
CA GLU A 107 2.81 -5.57 5.51
C GLU A 107 2.93 -5.73 7.03
N ARG A 108 1.79 -5.81 7.72
CA ARG A 108 1.73 -6.04 9.17
C ARG A 108 2.28 -7.42 9.53
N TYR A 109 1.84 -8.46 8.83
CA TYR A 109 2.30 -9.83 9.05
C TYR A 109 3.83 -9.97 8.91
N PHE A 110 4.42 -9.44 7.84
CA PHE A 110 5.88 -9.46 7.66
C PHE A 110 6.64 -8.59 8.67
N SER A 111 5.95 -7.65 9.33
CA SER A 111 6.50 -6.85 10.43
C SER A 111 6.26 -7.47 11.81
N GLY A 112 5.64 -8.65 11.89
CA GLY A 112 5.30 -9.31 13.16
C GLY A 112 4.05 -8.76 13.86
N LEU A 113 3.32 -7.84 13.23
CA LEU A 113 2.13 -7.17 13.77
C LEU A 113 0.86 -7.98 13.47
N ILE A 114 0.63 -9.08 14.17
CA ILE A 114 -0.41 -10.07 13.81
C ILE A 114 -1.84 -9.72 14.25
N TYR A 115 -2.03 -8.67 15.06
CA TYR A 115 -3.35 -8.25 15.55
C TYR A 115 -3.76 -6.91 14.90
N PRO A 116 -4.53 -6.94 13.82
CA PRO A 116 -5.23 -5.76 13.30
C PRO A 116 -6.67 -5.69 13.82
N PHE A 117 -7.23 -4.48 13.87
CA PHE A 117 -8.66 -4.22 14.01
C PHE A 117 -9.31 -4.06 12.62
N PHE A 118 -10.58 -4.41 12.53
CA PHE A 118 -11.39 -4.38 11.31
C PHE A 118 -12.58 -3.46 11.47
#